data_AF-A0A847AQ73-F1
#
_entry.id   AF-A0A847AQ73-F1
#
_cell.length_a   1.000
_cell.length_b   1.000
_cell.length_c   1.000
_cell.angle_alpha   90.00
_cell.angle_beta   90.00
_cell.angle_gamma   90.00
#
_symmetry.space_group_name_H-M   'P 1'
#
loop_
_entity.id
_entity.type
_entity.pdbx_description
1 polymer ?
#
loop_
_entity_poly.entity_id
_entity_poly.type
_entity_poly.pdbx_seq_one_letter_code
_entity_poly.pdbx_strand_id
1 'polypeptide(L)'
;EKVAFLTSKLDLNSSEAEKFWPIYNQLEQERWEIQKSRKAIEEKIRDAEVSLSEAEIVKLTRNFAGSMQKEAGIMVKYNEKFLKLLPPQKVLKLYQAENEFRVYMIKKFRDRHKNGER
;
A
#
# COMPACT_ATOMS: atom_id res chain seq x y z
N GLU A 1 -8.12 -14.45 0.35
CA GLU A 1 -9.09 -13.51 0.97
C GLU A 1 -9.19 -12.18 0.23
N LYS A 2 -8.08 -11.45 -0.01
CA LYS A 2 -8.10 -10.13 -0.69
C LYS A 2 -8.71 -10.15 -2.09
N VAL A 3 -8.37 -11.14 -2.91
CA VAL A 3 -8.90 -11.29 -4.28
C VAL A 3 -10.42 -11.37 -4.29
N ALA A 4 -10.99 -12.34 -3.56
CA ALA A 4 -12.43 -12.51 -3.45
C ALA A 4 -13.14 -11.27 -2.87
N PHE A 5 -12.53 -10.63 -1.85
CA PHE A 5 -13.09 -9.43 -1.24
C PHE A 5 -13.20 -8.26 -2.23
N LEU A 6 -12.12 -7.96 -2.96
CA LEU A 6 -12.12 -6.87 -3.93
C LEU A 6 -13.00 -7.19 -5.14
N THR A 7 -12.94 -8.39 -5.72
CA THR A 7 -13.82 -8.78 -6.84
C THR A 7 -15.29 -8.58 -6.49
N SER A 8 -15.70 -8.98 -5.28
CA SER A 8 -17.08 -8.80 -4.80
C SER A 8 -17.43 -7.32 -4.56
N LYS A 9 -16.55 -6.54 -3.90
CA LYS A 9 -16.82 -5.14 -3.56
C LYS A 9 -16.88 -4.22 -4.78
N LEU A 10 -16.05 -4.49 -5.78
CA LEU A 10 -16.01 -3.72 -7.02
C LEU A 10 -17.06 -4.19 -8.03
N ASP A 11 -17.70 -5.33 -7.81
CA ASP A 11 -18.62 -5.97 -8.76
C ASP A 11 -17.96 -6.14 -10.13
N LEU A 12 -16.78 -6.76 -10.14
CA LEU A 12 -16.02 -6.98 -11.37
C LEU A 12 -16.63 -8.13 -12.16
N ASN A 13 -16.98 -7.88 -13.42
CA ASN A 13 -17.27 -8.98 -14.36
C ASN A 13 -15.97 -9.66 -14.82
N SER A 14 -16.07 -10.80 -15.49
CA SER A 14 -14.90 -11.59 -15.91
C SER A 14 -13.92 -10.78 -16.77
N SER A 15 -14.40 -9.97 -17.72
CA SER A 15 -13.53 -9.18 -18.61
C SER A 15 -12.82 -8.04 -17.87
N GLU A 16 -13.50 -7.39 -16.93
CA GLU A 16 -12.89 -6.37 -16.07
C GLU A 16 -11.85 -6.99 -15.13
N ALA A 17 -12.17 -8.14 -14.52
CA ALA A 17 -11.28 -8.84 -13.60
C ALA A 17 -9.97 -9.26 -14.29
N GLU A 18 -10.04 -9.83 -15.50
CA GLU A 18 -8.87 -10.23 -16.29
C GLU A 18 -7.90 -9.06 -16.56
N LYS A 19 -8.43 -7.84 -16.76
CA LYS A 19 -7.62 -6.64 -16.98
C LYS A 19 -7.17 -5.97 -15.69
N PHE A 20 -8.00 -6.02 -14.64
CA PHE A 20 -7.77 -5.36 -13.36
C PHE A 20 -6.63 -6.04 -12.58
N TRP A 21 -6.67 -7.37 -12.45
CA TRP A 21 -5.75 -8.10 -11.57
C TRP A 21 -4.27 -7.94 -11.91
N PRO A 22 -3.84 -7.99 -13.19
CA PRO A 22 -2.44 -7.74 -13.54
C PRO A 22 -1.95 -6.36 -13.07
N ILE A 23 -2.76 -5.32 -13.26
CA ILE A 23 -2.41 -3.95 -12.84
C ILE A 23 -2.42 -3.82 -11.31
N TYR A 24 -3.40 -4.42 -10.65
CA TYR A 24 -3.49 -4.41 -9.20
C TYR A 24 -2.30 -5.12 -8.55
N ASN A 25 -1.88 -6.27 -9.11
CA ASN A 25 -0.74 -7.01 -8.60
C ASN A 25 0.58 -6.23 -8.77
N GLN A 26 0.75 -5.51 -9.89
CA GLN A 26 1.89 -4.62 -10.07
C GLN A 26 1.89 -3.47 -9.05
N LEU A 27 0.73 -2.87 -8.77
CA LEU A 27 0.59 -1.85 -7.72
C LEU A 27 1.03 -2.38 -6.37
N GLU A 28 0.54 -3.57 -5.99
CA GLU A 28 0.88 -4.19 -4.71
C GLU A 28 2.37 -4.51 -4.58
N GLN A 29 3.00 -4.99 -5.66
CA GLN A 29 4.43 -5.23 -5.69
C GLN A 29 5.23 -3.93 -5.53
N GLU A 30 4.92 -2.89 -6.33
CA GLU A 30 5.61 -1.60 -6.25
C GLU A 30 5.41 -0.94 -4.86
N ARG A 31 4.20 -1.02 -4.29
CA ARG A 31 3.92 -0.56 -2.91
C ARG A 31 4.75 -1.33 -1.89
N TRP A 32 4.84 -2.65 -2.01
CA TRP A 32 5.60 -3.49 -1.08
C TRP A 32 7.09 -3.16 -1.10
N GLU A 33 7.68 -2.95 -2.28
CA GLU A 33 9.09 -2.57 -2.42
C GLU A 33 9.38 -1.23 -1.74
N ILE A 34 8.50 -0.25 -1.92
CA ILE A 34 8.60 1.06 -1.25
C ILE A 34 8.46 0.91 0.25
N GLN A 35 7.46 0.18 0.74
CA GLN A 35 7.26 -0.02 2.17
C GLN A 35 8.45 -0.75 2.80
N LYS A 36 9.01 -1.75 2.13
CA LYS A 36 10.22 -2.44 2.57
C LYS A 36 11.41 -1.48 2.67
N SER A 37 11.63 -0.64 1.65
CA SER A 37 12.68 0.38 1.68
C SER A 37 12.43 1.43 2.76
N ARG A 38 11.18 1.87 2.95
CA ARG A 38 10.81 2.87 3.95
C ARG A 38 11.02 2.33 5.36
N LYS A 39 10.64 1.08 5.63
CA LYS A 39 10.87 0.43 6.92
C LYS A 39 12.35 0.43 7.30
N ALA A 40 13.23 0.13 6.36
CA ALA A 40 14.68 0.18 6.62
C ALA A 40 15.20 1.61 6.88
N ILE A 41 14.56 2.64 6.30
CA ILE A 41 14.87 4.04 6.59
C ILE A 41 14.35 4.41 7.98
N GLU A 42 13.12 4.03 8.32
CA GLU A 42 12.50 4.27 9.62
C GLU A 42 13.27 3.60 10.77
N GLU A 43 13.75 2.37 10.57
CA GLU A 43 14.63 1.68 11.52
C GLU A 43 15.91 2.49 11.74
N LYS A 44 16.57 2.95 10.67
CA LYS A 44 17.76 3.81 10.78
C LYS A 44 17.49 5.15 11.46
N ILE A 45 16.31 5.74 11.26
CA ILE A 45 15.90 6.98 11.95
C ILE A 45 15.69 6.72 13.43
N ARG A 46 15.01 5.63 13.79
CA ARG A 46 14.76 5.27 15.19
C ARG A 46 16.07 4.97 15.94
N ASP A 47 16.99 4.28 15.27
CA ASP A 47 18.26 3.86 15.84
C ASP A 47 19.36 4.93 15.66
N ALA A 48 19.03 6.10 15.09
CA ALA A 48 19.96 7.20 14.92
C ALA A 48 20.33 7.82 16.26
N GLU A 49 21.61 7.76 16.62
CA GLU A 49 22.16 8.49 17.76
C GLU A 49 22.55 9.92 17.38
N VAL A 50 22.85 10.75 18.40
CA VAL A 50 23.32 12.15 18.26
C VAL A 50 24.63 12.27 17.45
N SER A 51 25.30 11.15 17.16
CA SER A 51 26.62 11.09 16.51
C SER A 51 26.61 11.10 14.98
N LEU A 52 25.45 11.10 14.31
CA LEU A 52 25.40 11.21 12.85
C LEU A 52 25.98 12.56 12.39
N SER A 53 26.80 12.54 11.34
CA SER A 53 27.25 13.78 10.71
C SER A 53 26.09 14.52 10.05
N GLU A 54 26.21 15.84 9.91
CA GLU A 54 25.19 16.67 9.23
C GLU A 54 24.86 16.13 7.82
N ALA A 55 25.88 15.69 7.07
CA ALA A 55 25.69 15.10 5.75
C ALA A 55 24.85 13.81 5.78
N GLU A 56 25.04 12.97 6.80
CA GLU A 56 24.25 11.74 6.98
C GLU A 56 22.82 12.03 7.40
N ILE A 57 22.61 13.01 8.28
CA ILE A 57 21.28 13.48 8.69
C ILE A 57 20.51 14.02 7.48
N VAL A 58 21.15 14.87 6.67
CA VAL A 58 20.57 15.42 5.43
C VAL A 58 20.23 14.29 4.45
N LYS A 59 21.11 13.30 4.30
CA LYS A 59 20.84 12.16 3.43
C LYS A 59 19.66 11.32 3.92
N LEU A 60 19.58 11.05 5.22
CA LEU A 60 18.53 10.22 5.82
C LEU A 60 17.16 10.87 5.70
N THR A 61 17.06 12.15 6.04
CA THR A 61 15.84 12.95 5.91
C THR A 61 15.38 13.09 4.44
N ARG A 62 16.31 13.30 3.50
CA ARG A 62 16.00 13.29 2.06
C ARG A 62 15.50 11.94 1.58
N ASN A 63 16.09 10.84 2.02
CA ASN A 63 15.64 9.50 1.66
C ASN A 63 14.23 9.23 2.18
N PHE A 64 13.92 9.65 3.41
CA PHE A 64 12.58 9.52 3.99
C PHE A 64 11.55 10.32 3.17
N ALA A 65 11.79 11.61 2.94
CA ALA A 65 10.89 12.46 2.14
C ALA A 65 10.73 11.91 0.71
N GLY A 66 11.81 11.47 0.08
CA GLY A 66 11.79 10.86 -1.25
C GLY A 66 10.98 9.55 -1.30
N SER A 67 10.94 8.77 -0.22
CA SER A 67 10.09 7.57 -0.15
C SER A 67 8.59 7.92 -0.18
N MET A 68 8.19 8.99 0.50
CA MET A 68 6.81 9.50 0.48
C MET A 68 6.41 10.00 -0.91
N GLN A 69 7.32 10.72 -1.59
CA GLN A 69 7.09 11.17 -2.95
C GLN A 69 6.92 10.00 -3.93
N LYS A 70 7.74 8.95 -3.81
CA LYS A 70 7.60 7.75 -4.64
C LYS A 70 6.26 7.05 -4.43
N GLU A 71 5.82 6.93 -3.17
CA GLU A 71 4.53 6.32 -2.86
C GLU A 71 3.37 7.12 -3.48
N ALA A 72 3.37 8.45 -3.34
CA ALA A 72 2.39 9.33 -3.96
C ALA A 72 2.39 9.20 -5.50
N GLY A 73 3.57 9.14 -6.12
CA GLY A 73 3.72 8.95 -7.57
C GLY A 73 3.09 7.64 -8.07
N ILE A 74 3.24 6.55 -7.32
CA ILE A 74 2.58 5.28 -7.62
C ILE A 74 1.07 5.38 -7.46
N MET A 75 0.57 6.03 -6.40
CA MET A 75 -0.88 6.22 -6.25
C MET A 75 -1.50 6.94 -7.46
N VAL A 76 -0.87 8.01 -7.94
CA VAL A 76 -1.32 8.75 -9.13
C VAL A 76 -1.20 7.89 -10.39
N LYS A 77 -0.05 7.25 -10.62
CA LYS A 77 0.20 6.39 -11.79
C LYS A 77 -0.87 5.29 -11.93
N TYR A 78 -1.21 4.63 -10.84
CA TYR A 78 -2.17 3.53 -10.87
C TYR A 78 -3.63 3.99 -10.89
N ASN A 79 -3.95 5.15 -10.32
CA ASN A 79 -5.26 5.78 -10.54
C ASN A 79 -5.55 5.93 -12.04
N GLU A 80 -4.62 6.51 -12.79
CA GLU A 80 -4.77 6.70 -14.24
C GLU A 80 -4.89 5.37 -15.00
N LYS A 81 -4.17 4.33 -14.56
CA LYS A 81 -4.32 2.99 -15.13
C LYS A 81 -5.71 2.41 -14.85
N PHE A 82 -6.23 2.55 -13.63
CA PHE A 82 -7.55 2.03 -13.29
C PHE A 82 -8.68 2.77 -13.99
N LEU A 83 -8.60 4.10 -14.12
CA LEU A 83 -9.60 4.90 -14.85
C LEU A 83 -9.69 4.55 -16.34
N LYS A 84 -8.61 4.01 -16.93
CA LYS A 84 -8.62 3.50 -18.31
C LYS A 84 -9.27 2.12 -18.44
N LEU A 85 -9.36 1.36 -17.36
CA LEU A 85 -9.81 -0.04 -17.36
C LEU A 85 -11.21 -0.23 -16.77
N LEU A 86 -11.59 0.64 -15.84
CA LEU A 86 -12.82 0.55 -15.06
C LEU A 86 -13.60 1.87 -15.10
N PRO A 87 -14.94 1.82 -14.99
CA PRO A 87 -15.74 3.01 -14.75
C PRO A 87 -15.27 3.79 -13.51
N PRO A 88 -15.29 5.14 -13.51
CA PRO A 88 -14.82 5.95 -12.39
C PRO A 88 -15.46 5.58 -11.04
N GLN A 89 -16.73 5.17 -11.04
CA GLN A 89 -17.44 4.72 -9.84
C GLN A 89 -16.80 3.47 -9.22
N LYS A 90 -16.28 2.54 -10.04
CA LYS A 90 -15.57 1.35 -9.55
C LYS A 90 -14.17 1.69 -9.03
N VAL A 91 -13.52 2.70 -9.60
CA VAL A 91 -12.24 3.22 -9.07
C VAL A 91 -12.44 3.89 -7.70
N LEU A 92 -13.52 4.65 -7.52
CA LEU A 92 -13.89 5.17 -6.19
C LEU A 92 -14.15 4.03 -5.18
N LYS A 93 -14.91 3.01 -5.58
CA LYS A 93 -15.16 1.82 -4.74
C LYS A 93 -13.88 1.07 -4.40
N LEU A 94 -12.88 1.05 -5.29
CA LEU A 94 -11.59 0.44 -5.00
C LEU A 94 -10.95 1.08 -3.77
N TYR A 95 -10.90 2.41 -3.69
CA TYR A 95 -10.32 3.10 -2.53
C TYR A 95 -11.05 2.76 -1.23
N GLN A 96 -12.39 2.69 -1.27
CA GLN A 96 -13.21 2.28 -0.13
C GLN A 96 -12.90 0.84 0.29
N ALA A 97 -12.90 -0.09 -0.67
CA ALA A 97 -12.66 -1.49 -0.43
C ALA A 97 -11.24 -1.78 0.08
N GLU A 98 -10.21 -1.06 -0.41
CA GLU A 98 -8.85 -1.18 0.11
C GLU A 98 -8.77 -0.78 1.59
N ASN A 99 -9.44 0.30 1.98
CA ASN A 99 -9.48 0.75 3.37
C ASN A 99 -10.25 -0.22 4.26
N GLU A 100 -11.43 -0.67 3.83
CA GLU A 100 -12.22 -1.68 4.53
C GLU A 100 -11.43 -2.97 4.75
N PHE A 101 -10.76 -3.46 3.71
CA PHE A 101 -9.94 -4.67 3.80
C PHE A 101 -8.79 -4.49 4.80
N ARG A 102 -8.14 -3.33 4.80
CA ARG A 102 -7.07 -3.01 5.76
C ARG A 102 -7.59 -3.03 7.20
N VAL A 103 -8.70 -2.36 7.47
CA VAL A 103 -9.33 -2.33 8.80
C VAL A 103 -9.75 -3.73 9.24
N TYR A 104 -10.38 -4.50 8.34
CA TYR A 104 -10.77 -5.88 8.58
C TYR A 104 -9.57 -6.76 8.97
N MET A 105 -8.46 -6.64 8.24
CA MET A 105 -7.24 -7.40 8.53
C MET A 105 -6.65 -7.01 9.89
N ILE A 106 -6.57 -5.71 10.21
CA ILE A 106 -6.08 -5.24 11.52
C ILE A 106 -6.93 -5.82 12.66
N LYS A 107 -8.25 -5.78 12.53
CA LYS A 107 -9.17 -6.37 13.52
C LYS A 107 -8.92 -7.87 13.67
N LYS A 108 -8.86 -8.61 12.56
CA LYS A 108 -8.59 -10.06 12.53
C LYS A 108 -7.25 -10.42 13.17
N PHE A 109 -6.20 -9.62 12.97
CA PHE A 109 -4.92 -9.82 13.64
C PHE A 109 -5.03 -9.61 15.15
N ARG A 110 -5.68 -8.53 15.62
CA ARG A 110 -5.87 -8.26 17.05
C ARG A 110 -6.69 -9.34 17.75
N ASP A 111 -7.76 -9.82 17.12
CA ASP A 111 -8.62 -10.86 17.67
C ASP A 111 -7.90 -12.20 17.79
N ARG A 112 -7.01 -12.54 16.84
CA ARG A 112 -6.15 -13.74 16.94
C ARG A 112 -5.13 -13.64 18.07
N HIS A 113 -4.52 -12.48 18.27
CA HIS A 113 -3.59 -12.29 19.39
C HIS A 113 -4.30 -12.45 20.74
N LYS A 114 -5.50 -11.87 20.91
CA LYS A 114 -6.29 -11.99 22.14
C LYS A 114 -6.73 -13.43 22.46
N ASN A 115 -6.96 -14.25 21.43
CA ASN A 115 -7.40 -15.63 21.59
C ASN A 115 -6.25 -16.65 21.66
N GLY A 116 -5.01 -16.27 21.32
CA GLY A 116 -3.81 -17.10 21.45
C GLY A 116 -3.06 -16.94 22.77
N GLU A 117 -3.44 -15.97 23.61
CA GLU A 117 -2.95 -15.75 24.97
C GLU A 117 -3.86 -16.43 26.04
N ARG A 118 -4.68 -17.41 25.63
CA ARG A 118 -5.50 -18.24 26.53
C ARG A 118 -5.09 -19.70 26.47
#